data_AF-A0A6J2KN67-F1
#
_entry.id   AF-A0A6J2KN67-F1
#
_cell.length_a   1.000
_cell.length_b   1.000
_cell.length_c   1.000
_cell.angle_alpha   90.00
_cell.angle_beta   90.00
_cell.angle_gamma   90.00
#
_symmetry.space_group_name_H-M   'P 1'
#
loop_
_entity.id
_entity.type
_entity.pdbx_description
1 polymer ?
#
loop_
_entity_poly.entity_id
_entity_poly.type
_entity_poly.pdbx_seq_one_letter_code
_entity_poly.pdbx_strand_id
1 'polypeptide(L)'
;MGFKLPVIKISNFDGSYFKWLEFRDSFCSLIDQNNKIEPIHKFYYLNSYLEGEASRVISNLEISSANYKVAWELLCERYNNIKHLKSHHLHALCNMQQQRDSAKSLSLACVFFCGVCSVQRQPSLVRL
;
A
#
# COMPACT_ATOMS: atom_id res chain seq x y z
N MET A 1 -0.05 41.02 18.89
CA MET A 1 -1.25 40.44 18.24
C MET A 1 -0.97 38.98 17.93
N GLY A 2 -1.66 38.05 18.59
CA GLY A 2 -1.50 36.62 18.31
C GLY A 2 -2.37 36.22 17.13
N PHE A 3 -1.76 35.70 16.07
CA PHE A 3 -2.49 35.07 14.98
C PHE A 3 -3.05 33.73 15.49
N LYS A 4 -4.38 33.61 15.57
CA LYS A 4 -5.01 32.31 15.83
C LYS A 4 -4.90 31.48 14.57
N LEU A 5 -4.17 30.37 14.65
CA LEU A 5 -4.14 29.41 13.55
C LEU A 5 -5.53 28.78 13.37
N PRO A 6 -5.96 28.53 12.12
CA PRO A 6 -7.19 27.81 11.85
C PRO A 6 -7.12 26.42 12.46
N VAL A 7 -8.24 25.97 13.02
CA VAL A 7 -8.38 24.62 13.57
C VAL A 7 -8.34 23.62 12.42
N ILE A 8 -7.38 22.70 12.46
CA ILE A 8 -7.28 21.61 11.49
C ILE A 8 -8.44 20.64 11.78
N LYS A 9 -9.25 20.36 10.76
CA LYS A 9 -10.38 19.42 10.85
C LYS A 9 -10.06 18.16 10.07
N ILE A 10 -10.42 17.02 10.64
CA ILE A 10 -10.36 15.72 9.96
C ILE A 10 -11.69 15.53 9.24
N SER A 11 -11.63 15.19 7.95
CA SER A 11 -12.79 14.84 7.15
C SER A 11 -13.20 13.38 7.42
N ASN A 12 -14.52 13.11 7.43
CA ASN A 12 -15.04 11.76 7.53
C ASN A 12 -14.57 10.88 6.36
N PHE A 13 -14.32 9.60 6.65
CA PHE A 13 -13.80 8.62 5.71
C PHE A 13 -14.82 7.52 5.46
N ASP A 14 -15.34 7.50 4.23
CA ASP A 14 -16.37 6.59 3.71
C ASP A 14 -15.79 5.26 3.18
N GLY A 15 -14.47 5.15 3.08
CA GLY A 15 -13.78 4.05 2.40
C GLY A 15 -13.28 4.38 1.00
N SER A 16 -13.40 5.62 0.53
CA SER A 16 -12.89 6.04 -0.78
C SER A 16 -11.36 6.06 -0.82
N TYR A 17 -10.76 5.22 -1.66
CA TYR A 17 -9.31 5.15 -1.82
C TYR A 17 -8.64 6.50 -2.16
N PHE A 18 -9.34 7.40 -2.86
CA PHE A 18 -8.82 8.73 -3.17
C PHE A 18 -8.68 9.62 -1.94
N LYS A 19 -9.57 9.44 -0.94
CA LYS A 19 -9.57 10.20 0.32
C LYS A 19 -8.70 9.55 1.40
N TRP A 20 -8.30 8.28 1.23
CA TRP A 20 -7.56 7.54 2.24
C TRP A 20 -6.27 8.23 2.66
N LEU A 21 -5.47 8.72 1.71
CA LEU A 21 -4.19 9.36 2.02
C LEU A 21 -4.37 10.60 2.89
N GLU A 22 -5.31 11.48 2.51
CA GLU A 22 -5.62 12.71 3.23
C GLU A 22 -6.15 12.41 4.64
N PHE A 23 -7.09 11.46 4.75
CA PHE A 23 -7.64 11.04 6.04
C PHE A 23 -6.54 10.46 6.94
N ARG A 24 -5.76 9.51 6.43
CA ARG A 24 -4.72 8.82 7.19
C ARG A 24 -3.67 9.79 7.70
N ASP A 25 -3.17 10.68 6.84
CA ASP A 25 -2.11 11.62 7.22
C ASP A 25 -2.63 12.64 8.26
N SER A 26 -3.86 13.13 8.10
CA SER A 26 -4.51 14.03 9.06
C SER A 26 -4.77 13.34 10.41
N PHE A 27 -5.32 12.14 10.38
CA PHE A 27 -5.61 11.35 11.58
C PHE A 27 -4.32 10.96 12.32
N CYS A 28 -3.28 10.56 11.57
CA CYS A 28 -1.98 10.22 12.15
C CYS A 28 -1.38 11.40 12.90
N SER A 29 -1.33 12.57 12.25
CA SER A 29 -0.70 13.77 12.81
C SER A 29 -1.44 14.30 14.05
N LEU A 30 -2.77 14.22 14.07
CA LEU A 30 -3.58 14.82 15.12
C LEU A 30 -3.88 13.87 16.28
N ILE A 31 -4.04 12.56 16.00
CA ILE A 31 -4.59 11.59 16.96
C ILE A 31 -3.62 10.43 17.20
N ASP A 32 -3.19 9.71 16.16
CA ASP A 32 -2.38 8.50 16.33
C ASP A 32 -1.02 8.79 16.98
N GLN A 33 -0.30 9.81 16.51
CA GLN A 33 1.01 10.20 17.03
C GLN A 33 0.94 11.00 18.33
N ASN A 34 -0.27 11.34 18.79
CA ASN A 34 -0.44 12.10 20.02
C ASN A 34 -0.40 11.17 21.24
N ASN A 35 0.71 11.22 21.97
CA ASN A 35 0.93 10.41 23.18
C ASN A 35 0.10 10.87 24.39
N LYS A 36 -0.59 12.01 24.30
CA LYS A 36 -1.47 12.51 25.37
C LYS A 36 -2.86 11.90 25.33
N ILE A 37 -3.22 11.22 24.23
CA ILE A 37 -4.52 10.59 24.05
C ILE A 37 -4.36 9.10 24.33
N GLU A 38 -5.16 8.56 25.24
CA GLU A 38 -5.13 7.12 25.52
C GLU A 38 -5.67 6.31 24.32
N PRO A 39 -5.17 5.07 24.11
CA PRO A 39 -5.56 4.25 22.95
C PRO A 39 -7.08 4.05 22.81
N ILE A 40 -7.81 3.88 23.91
CA ILE A 40 -9.27 3.77 23.87
C ILE A 40 -9.94 5.03 23.31
N HIS A 41 -9.45 6.21 23.69
CA HIS A 41 -9.96 7.48 23.15
C HIS A 41 -9.62 7.63 21.68
N LYS A 42 -8.42 7.21 21.26
CA LYS A 42 -8.06 7.16 19.84
C LYS A 42 -9.01 6.27 19.05
N PHE A 43 -9.45 5.14 19.64
CA PHE A 43 -10.41 4.26 18.99
C PHE A 43 -11.81 4.89 18.89
N TYR A 44 -12.29 5.55 19.93
CA TYR A 44 -13.54 6.32 19.84
C TYR A 44 -13.49 7.38 18.73
N TYR A 45 -12.39 8.13 18.64
CA TYR A 45 -12.20 9.09 17.56
C TYR A 45 -12.17 8.40 16.20
N LEU A 46 -11.38 7.34 16.06
CA LEU A 46 -11.29 6.56 14.82
C LEU A 46 -12.69 6.15 14.37
N ASN A 47 -13.47 5.49 15.23
CA ASN A 47 -14.82 5.04 14.90
C ASN A 47 -15.76 6.20 14.52
N SER A 48 -15.62 7.38 15.16
CA SER A 48 -16.47 8.55 14.87
C SER A 48 -16.22 9.18 13.51
N TYR A 49 -15.02 9.04 12.95
CA TYR A 49 -14.68 9.58 11.62
C TYR A 49 -14.88 8.57 10.50
N LEU A 50 -15.17 7.30 10.82
CA LEU A 50 -15.39 6.26 9.81
C LEU A 50 -16.86 6.13 9.46
N GLU A 51 -17.13 6.04 8.18
CA GLU A 51 -18.47 5.88 7.63
C GLU A 51 -18.47 4.77 6.57
N GLY A 52 -19.67 4.33 6.19
CA GLY A 52 -19.86 3.39 5.09
C GLY A 52 -18.99 2.14 5.21
N GLU A 53 -18.23 1.86 4.15
CA GLU A 53 -17.40 0.64 4.07
C GLU A 53 -16.22 0.67 5.03
N ALA A 54 -15.67 1.84 5.35
CA ALA A 54 -14.55 1.95 6.27
C ALA A 54 -14.95 1.62 7.71
N SER A 55 -16.15 2.03 8.13
CA SER A 55 -16.69 1.65 9.44
C SER A 55 -16.90 0.14 9.56
N ARG A 56 -17.34 -0.52 8.48
CA ARG A 56 -17.54 -1.98 8.44
C ARG A 56 -16.24 -2.78 8.57
N VAL A 57 -15.08 -2.19 8.29
CA VAL A 57 -13.77 -2.86 8.45
C VAL A 57 -13.53 -3.23 9.91
N ILE A 58 -13.94 -2.34 10.82
CA ILE A 58 -13.63 -2.44 12.25
C ILE A 58 -14.87 -2.77 13.09
N SER A 59 -16.04 -2.96 12.47
CA SER A 59 -17.31 -3.15 13.17
C SER A 59 -17.36 -4.41 14.05
N ASN A 60 -16.51 -5.38 13.77
CA ASN A 60 -16.42 -6.64 14.54
C ASN A 60 -15.49 -6.53 15.74
N LEU A 61 -14.81 -5.39 15.92
CA LEU A 61 -13.93 -5.13 17.05
C LEU A 61 -14.69 -4.36 18.12
N GLU A 62 -14.62 -4.86 19.35
CA GLU A 62 -15.08 -4.10 20.52
C GLU A 62 -14.17 -2.89 20.76
N ILE A 63 -14.75 -1.74 21.09
CA ILE A 63 -14.00 -0.52 21.41
C ILE A 63 -13.22 -0.73 22.70
N SER A 64 -11.92 -1.01 22.57
CA SER A 64 -11.00 -1.21 23.69
C SER A 64 -9.59 -0.70 23.36
N SER A 65 -8.79 -0.39 24.38
CA SER A 65 -7.40 0.02 24.21
C SER A 65 -6.56 -1.00 23.43
N ALA A 66 -6.81 -2.30 23.68
CA ALA A 66 -6.08 -3.39 23.02
C ALA A 66 -6.42 -3.48 21.52
N ASN A 67 -7.68 -3.21 21.17
CA ASN A 67 -8.17 -3.33 19.80
C ASN A 67 -7.88 -2.11 18.93
N TYR A 68 -7.53 -0.95 19.51
CA TYR A 68 -7.20 0.25 18.73
C TYR A 68 -6.13 -0.03 17.66
N LYS A 69 -5.02 -0.64 18.07
CA LYS A 69 -3.89 -0.92 17.17
C LYS A 69 -4.31 -1.86 16.05
N VAL A 70 -5.08 -2.90 16.38
CA VAL A 70 -5.62 -3.86 15.41
C VAL A 70 -6.55 -3.17 14.42
N ALA A 71 -7.46 -2.32 14.91
CA ALA A 71 -8.39 -1.55 14.07
C ALA A 71 -7.64 -0.65 13.08
N TRP A 72 -6.60 0.04 13.55
CA TRP A 72 -5.77 0.91 12.71
C TRP A 72 -4.98 0.14 11.65
N GLU A 73 -4.39 -1.00 12.03
CA GLU A 73 -3.66 -1.89 11.12
C GLU A 73 -4.57 -2.46 10.03
N LEU A 74 -5.79 -2.90 10.36
CA LEU A 74 -6.77 -3.41 9.38
C LEU A 74 -7.16 -2.36 8.33
N LEU A 75 -7.36 -1.11 8.76
CA LEU A 75 -7.62 -0.01 7.83
C LEU A 75 -6.43 0.25 6.92
N CYS A 76 -5.22 0.29 7.51
CA CYS A 76 -3.98 0.45 6.75
C CYS A 76 -3.79 -0.67 5.73
N GLU A 77 -3.98 -1.93 6.10
CA GLU A 77 -3.84 -3.07 5.21
C GLU A 77 -4.82 -3.00 4.04
N ARG A 78 -6.09 -2.68 4.33
CA ARG A 78 -7.15 -2.60 3.31
C ARG A 78 -6.95 -1.44 2.32
N TYR A 79 -6.48 -0.29 2.79
CA TYR A 79 -6.47 0.95 2.00
C TYR A 79 -5.07 1.44 1.54
N ASN A 80 -3.96 0.98 2.14
CA ASN A 80 -2.61 1.34 1.67
C ASN A 80 -2.22 0.67 0.34
N ASN A 81 -2.94 -0.38 -0.08
CA ASN A 81 -2.52 -1.29 -1.15
C ASN A 81 -2.70 -0.75 -2.59
N ILE A 82 -3.14 0.50 -2.76
CA ILE A 82 -3.23 1.18 -4.08
C ILE A 82 -1.86 1.28 -4.78
N LYS A 83 -0.75 1.18 -4.03
CA LYS A 83 0.60 1.15 -4.62
C LYS A 83 0.92 -0.17 -5.36
N HIS A 84 0.35 -1.30 -4.96
CA HIS A 84 0.54 -2.57 -5.68
C HIS A 84 -0.31 -2.66 -6.95
N LEU A 85 -1.46 -1.98 -7.01
CA LEU A 85 -2.31 -1.98 -8.22
C LEU A 85 -1.66 -1.21 -9.39
N LYS A 86 -0.90 -0.14 -9.10
CA LYS A 86 -0.08 0.55 -10.12
C LYS A 86 1.05 -0.31 -10.64
N SER A 87 1.61 -1.22 -9.83
CA SER A 87 2.65 -2.16 -10.25
C SER A 87 2.13 -3.16 -11.28
N HIS A 88 0.89 -3.62 -11.17
CA HIS A 88 0.27 -4.49 -12.19
C HIS A 88 0.08 -3.79 -13.54
N HIS A 89 -0.36 -2.52 -13.54
CA HIS A 89 -0.48 -1.75 -14.78
C HIS A 89 0.89 -1.36 -15.37
N LEU A 90 1.88 -1.03 -14.53
CA LEU A 90 3.25 -0.78 -14.99
C LEU A 90 3.93 -2.06 -15.51
N HIS A 91 3.68 -3.22 -14.88
CA HIS A 91 4.17 -4.51 -15.37
C HIS A 91 3.55 -4.86 -16.71
N ALA A 92 2.24 -4.66 -16.91
CA ALA A 92 1.58 -4.86 -18.20
C ALA A 92 2.15 -3.92 -19.29
N LEU A 93 2.47 -2.66 -18.96
CA LEU A 93 3.10 -1.72 -19.89
C LEU A 93 4.56 -2.08 -20.22
N CYS A 94 5.32 -2.60 -19.25
CA CYS A 94 6.70 -3.07 -19.46
C CYS A 94 6.73 -4.37 -20.30
N ASN A 95 5.77 -5.27 -20.08
CA ASN A 95 5.62 -6.52 -20.83
C ASN A 95 5.19 -6.27 -22.30
N MET A 96 4.52 -5.15 -22.57
CA MET A 96 4.17 -4.71 -23.93
C MET A 96 5.38 -4.17 -24.72
N GLN A 97 6.41 -3.64 -24.04
CA GLN A 97 7.66 -3.22 -24.69
C GLN A 97 8.51 -4.43 -25.12
N GLN A 98 8.52 -5.51 -24.34
CA GLN A 98 9.22 -6.76 -24.70
C GLN A 98 8.65 -7.44 -25.97
N GLN A 99 7.37 -7.22 -26.30
CA GLN A 99 6.77 -7.75 -27.54
C GLN A 99 7.16 -6.93 -28.77
N ARG A 100 7.57 -5.67 -28.61
CA ARG A 100 7.97 -4.78 -29.72
C ARG A 100 9.40 -5.05 -30.20
N ASP A 101 10.25 -5.57 -29.33
CA ASP A 101 11.64 -5.92 -29.66
C ASP A 101 11.76 -7.25 -30.42
N SER A 102 10.70 -8.08 -30.42
CA SER A 102 10.66 -9.31 -31.21
C SER A 102 10.51 -9.07 -32.72
N ALA A 103 10.14 -7.84 -33.13
CA ALA A 103 9.89 -7.50 -34.53
C ALA A 103 11.06 -6.81 -35.25
N LYS A 104 12.23 -6.63 -34.63
CA LYS A 104 13.42 -6.08 -35.31
C LYS A 104 14.62 -7.00 -35.17
N SER A 105 14.53 -8.08 -35.94
CA SER A 105 15.62 -8.67 -36.72
C SER A 105 16.85 -9.16 -35.95
N LEU A 106 17.05 -10.48 -36.04
CA LEU A 106 18.32 -11.08 -36.51
C LEU A 106 19.44 -10.04 -36.72
N SER A 107 20.30 -9.85 -35.72
CA SER A 107 21.74 -9.66 -35.91
C SER A 107 22.44 -9.63 -34.54
N LEU A 108 22.95 -10.79 -34.14
CA LEU A 108 24.34 -10.94 -33.74
C LEU A 108 24.97 -9.82 -32.87
N ALA A 109 24.54 -9.67 -31.61
CA ALA A 109 25.35 -8.96 -30.62
C ALA A 109 25.03 -9.42 -29.19
N CYS A 110 25.07 -10.74 -28.98
CA CYS A 110 25.06 -11.35 -27.66
C CYS A 110 26.49 -11.46 -27.07
N VAL A 111 27.42 -10.57 -27.42
CA VAL A 111 28.81 -10.70 -26.96
C VAL A 111 29.19 -9.46 -26.19
N PHE A 112 29.78 -9.70 -25.02
CA PHE A 112 30.43 -8.76 -24.11
C PHE A 112 29.56 -8.27 -22.94
N PHE A 113 29.81 -8.92 -21.80
CA PHE A 113 29.59 -8.46 -20.43
C PHE A 113 28.24 -8.74 -19.76
N CYS A 114 27.99 -10.02 -19.47
CA CYS A 114 27.80 -10.42 -18.07
C CYS A 114 28.18 -11.90 -17.92
N GLY A 115 29.48 -12.19 -18.05
CA GLY A 115 30.02 -13.49 -17.71
C GLY A 115 30.44 -13.49 -16.24
N VAL A 116 29.63 -14.08 -15.36
CA VAL A 116 30.06 -15.02 -14.32
C VAL A 116 28.83 -15.83 -13.87
N CYS A 117 28.63 -17.01 -14.45
CA CYS A 117 28.20 -18.18 -13.68
C CYS A 117 28.65 -19.44 -14.44
N SER A 118 29.98 -19.56 -14.54
CA SER A 118 30.64 -20.81 -14.86
C SER A 118 30.30 -21.82 -13.77
N VAL A 119 29.83 -23.01 -14.16
CA VAL A 119 30.27 -24.33 -13.68
C VAL A 119 29.28 -25.40 -14.17
N GLN A 120 29.76 -26.22 -15.12
CA GLN A 120 29.61 -27.69 -15.29
C GLN A 120 28.49 -28.42 -14.49
N ARG A 121 27.76 -29.44 -14.98
CA ARG A 121 28.07 -30.53 -15.93
C ARG A 121 26.80 -31.38 -16.17
N GLN A 122 26.54 -31.81 -17.41
CA GLN A 122 25.64 -32.92 -17.83
C GLN A 122 26.12 -34.32 -17.30
N PRO A 123 25.51 -35.52 -17.58
CA PRO A 123 24.52 -35.89 -18.63
C PRO A 123 23.45 -37.01 -18.33
N SER A 124 22.62 -37.27 -19.36
CA SER A 124 21.95 -38.54 -19.80
C SER A 124 20.61 -38.93 -19.12
N LEU A 125 19.54 -39.43 -19.76
CA LEU A 125 19.37 -40.42 -20.85
C LEU A 125 17.97 -40.34 -21.56
N VAL A 126 17.97 -40.57 -22.89
CA VAL A 126 17.13 -41.50 -23.72
C VAL A 126 15.64 -41.26 -24.07
N ARG A 127 15.35 -41.63 -25.34
CA ARG A 127 14.10 -41.92 -26.10
C ARG A 127 13.53 -40.73 -26.88
N LEU A 128 13.30 -40.80 -28.20
CA LEU A 128 13.21 -41.88 -29.20
C LEU A 128 13.90 -41.46 -30.50
#